data_AF-A0A9D4PEF6-F1
#
_entry.id   AF-A0A9D4PEF6-F1
#
_cell.length_a   1.000
_cell.length_b   1.000
_cell.length_c   1.000
_cell.angle_alpha   90.00
_cell.angle_beta   90.00
_cell.angle_gamma   90.00
#
_symmetry.space_group_name_H-M   'P 1'
#
loop_
_entity.id
_entity.type
_entity.pdbx_description
1 polymer ?
#
loop_
_entity_poly.entity_id
_entity_poly.type
_entity_poly.pdbx_seq_one_letter_code
_entity_poly.pdbx_strand_id
1 'polypeptide(L)'
;MEHLRPPEPLRLTADGGRNWKRFRQQFEFFLQATACKSNPRSEAAKTAVLLSVAGDEALDVFNNFVFSGEENKEDFNTVIAKFEDYCLEQQNEVHERYVFRSRSQGEAEPFELFLRELRKQAQHCNFGTMADDMGSQTNNRQSNARPSATPRPRCQRNLSGLCQVPLTSVPPSLV
;
A
#
# COMPACT_ATOMS: atom_id res chain seq x y z
N MET A 1 7.48 -38.16 -5.74
CA MET A 1 7.07 -36.85 -6.27
C MET A 1 7.17 -35.87 -5.12
N GLU A 2 7.92 -34.79 -5.24
CA GLU A 2 7.94 -33.74 -4.21
C GLU A 2 6.56 -33.07 -4.18
N HIS A 3 5.84 -33.23 -3.07
CA HIS A 3 4.55 -32.59 -2.88
C HIS A 3 4.79 -31.14 -2.46
N LEU A 4 4.86 -30.24 -3.44
CA LEU A 4 4.85 -28.81 -3.19
C LEU A 4 3.51 -28.41 -2.57
N ARG A 5 3.56 -27.68 -1.45
CA ARG A 5 2.34 -27.14 -0.86
C ARG A 5 1.73 -26.10 -1.81
N PRO A 6 0.42 -26.16 -2.09
CA PRO A 6 -0.25 -25.11 -2.83
C PRO A 6 -0.18 -23.78 -2.05
N PRO A 7 -0.21 -22.64 -2.76
CA PRO A 7 -0.36 -21.32 -2.16
C PRO A 7 -1.56 -21.24 -1.20
N GLU A 8 -1.53 -20.27 -0.29
CA GLU A 8 -2.70 -19.95 0.52
C GLU A 8 -3.85 -19.47 -0.39
N PRO A 9 -5.12 -19.81 -0.07
CA PRO A 9 -6.27 -19.37 -0.86
C PRO A 9 -6.36 -17.85 -0.96
N LEU A 10 -6.94 -17.38 -2.06
CA LEU A 10 -7.17 -15.95 -2.28
C LEU A 10 -8.19 -15.44 -1.27
N ARG A 11 -7.85 -14.36 -0.58
CA ARG A 11 -8.76 -13.67 0.34
C ARG A 11 -9.16 -12.34 -0.27
N LEU A 12 -10.43 -12.19 -0.64
CA LEU A 12 -10.92 -10.98 -1.29
C LEU A 12 -11.37 -9.89 -0.29
N THR A 13 -11.51 -10.27 0.99
CA THR A 13 -11.94 -9.36 2.07
C THR A 13 -10.93 -8.23 2.39
N ALA A 14 -11.45 -7.01 2.52
CA ALA A 14 -10.83 -5.75 2.92
C ALA A 14 -9.70 -5.18 2.02
N ASP A 15 -8.87 -6.03 1.41
CA ASP A 15 -7.69 -5.65 0.64
C ASP A 15 -7.50 -6.51 -0.62
N GLY A 16 -8.59 -6.80 -1.34
CA GLY A 16 -8.63 -7.70 -2.50
C GLY A 16 -7.52 -7.45 -3.52
N GLY A 17 -7.27 -6.18 -3.89
CA GLY A 17 -6.18 -5.81 -4.81
C GLY A 17 -4.77 -6.16 -4.32
N ARG A 18 -4.48 -5.98 -3.02
CA ARG A 18 -3.16 -6.32 -2.44
C ARG A 18 -2.98 -7.83 -2.34
N ASN A 19 -4.02 -8.52 -1.89
CA ASN A 19 -4.02 -9.97 -1.73
C ASN A 19 -3.90 -10.66 -3.09
N TRP A 20 -4.59 -10.15 -4.12
CA TRP A 20 -4.51 -10.66 -5.49
C TRP A 20 -3.09 -10.65 -6.05
N LYS A 21 -2.38 -9.51 -5.97
CA LYS A 21 -1.00 -9.40 -6.49
C LYS A 21 -0.07 -10.43 -5.86
N ARG A 22 -0.17 -10.62 -4.53
CA ARG A 22 0.64 -11.60 -3.80
C ARG A 22 0.27 -13.02 -4.16
N PHE A 23 -1.03 -13.33 -4.21
CA PHE A 23 -1.54 -14.65 -4.58
C PHE A 23 -1.12 -15.02 -6.00
N ARG A 24 -1.34 -14.13 -6.97
CA ARG A 24 -0.95 -14.33 -8.37
C ARG A 24 0.53 -14.66 -8.50
N GLN A 25 1.39 -13.90 -7.84
CA GLN A 25 2.83 -14.15 -7.87
C GLN A 25 3.20 -15.53 -7.29
N GLN A 26 2.62 -15.90 -6.15
CA GLN A 26 2.84 -17.21 -5.54
C GLN A 26 2.31 -18.35 -6.42
N PHE A 27 1.16 -18.14 -7.05
CA PHE A 27 0.53 -19.09 -7.96
C PHE A 27 1.34 -19.29 -9.24
N GLU A 28 1.89 -18.22 -9.83
CA GLU A 28 2.79 -18.30 -10.98
C GLU A 28 4.05 -19.11 -10.66
N PHE A 29 4.66 -18.89 -9.49
CA PHE A 29 5.78 -19.72 -9.04
C PHE A 29 5.38 -21.18 -8.81
N PHE A 30 4.20 -21.41 -8.24
CA PHE A 30 3.67 -22.76 -8.06
C PHE A 30 3.43 -23.47 -9.40
N LEU A 31 2.89 -22.78 -10.40
CA LEU A 31 2.74 -23.31 -11.75
C LEU A 31 4.09 -23.65 -12.37
N GLN A 32 5.06 -22.76 -12.29
CA GLN A 32 6.41 -22.99 -12.81
C GLN A 32 7.11 -24.16 -12.13
N ALA A 33 7.00 -24.27 -10.80
CA ALA A 33 7.63 -25.33 -10.02
C ALA A 33 6.95 -26.70 -10.21
N THR A 34 5.63 -26.73 -10.45
CA THR A 34 4.87 -27.98 -10.67
C THR A 34 4.72 -28.37 -12.14
N ALA A 35 5.12 -27.51 -13.08
CA ALA A 35 5.07 -27.81 -14.50
C ALA A 35 6.06 -28.91 -14.87
N CYS A 36 5.57 -29.94 -15.57
CA CYS A 36 6.43 -30.96 -16.14
C CYS A 36 6.96 -30.47 -17.49
N LYS A 37 8.29 -30.41 -17.67
CA LYS A 37 8.90 -29.94 -18.92
C LYS A 37 8.52 -30.76 -20.15
N SER A 38 8.16 -32.04 -19.97
CA SER A 38 7.74 -32.94 -21.05
C SER A 38 6.26 -32.86 -21.38
N ASN A 39 5.42 -32.29 -20.51
CA ASN A 39 3.98 -32.13 -20.73
C ASN A 39 3.51 -30.82 -20.09
N PRO A 40 3.60 -29.68 -20.80
CA PRO A 40 3.11 -28.42 -20.30
C PRO A 40 1.59 -28.48 -20.13
N ARG A 41 1.08 -27.91 -19.04
CA ARG A 41 -0.36 -27.83 -18.82
C ARG A 41 -1.01 -26.97 -19.90
N SER A 42 -2.14 -27.42 -20.43
CA SER A 42 -3.01 -26.60 -21.27
C SER A 42 -3.54 -25.40 -20.48
N GLU A 43 -3.96 -24.35 -21.18
CA GLU A 43 -4.56 -23.17 -20.54
C GLU A 43 -5.77 -23.55 -19.69
N ALA A 44 -6.66 -24.41 -20.20
CA ALA A 44 -7.80 -24.95 -19.44
C ALA A 44 -7.39 -25.64 -18.14
N ALA A 45 -6.29 -26.42 -18.16
CA ALA A 45 -5.78 -27.08 -16.96
C ALA A 45 -5.17 -26.08 -15.97
N LYS A 46 -4.52 -25.01 -16.44
CA LYS A 46 -4.02 -23.94 -15.57
C LYS A 46 -5.18 -23.20 -14.91
N THR A 47 -6.24 -22.88 -15.66
CA THR A 47 -7.46 -22.25 -15.15
C THR A 47 -8.16 -23.12 -14.10
N ALA A 48 -8.29 -24.42 -14.34
CA ALA A 48 -8.87 -25.35 -13.36
C ALA A 48 -8.04 -25.42 -12.06
N VAL A 49 -6.70 -25.40 -12.17
CA VAL A 49 -5.80 -25.37 -11.01
C VAL A 49 -5.87 -24.02 -10.29
N LEU A 50 -6.03 -22.92 -11.01
CA LEU A 50 -6.22 -21.60 -10.40
C LEU A 50 -7.49 -21.59 -9.54
N LEU A 51 -8.62 -22.02 -10.10
CA LEU A 51 -9.91 -22.02 -9.40
C LEU A 51 -9.91 -22.97 -8.19
N SER A 52 -9.22 -24.11 -8.28
CA SER A 52 -9.13 -25.05 -7.14
C SER A 52 -8.23 -24.54 -6.01
N VAL A 53 -7.16 -23.80 -6.32
CA VAL A 53 -6.24 -23.24 -5.33
C VAL A 53 -6.75 -21.92 -4.75
N ALA A 54 -7.43 -21.10 -5.56
CA ALA A 54 -7.94 -19.80 -5.14
C ALA A 54 -9.02 -19.90 -4.05
N GLY A 55 -9.75 -21.02 -4.00
CA GLY A 55 -10.74 -21.32 -2.96
C GLY A 55 -12.15 -20.84 -3.31
N ASP A 56 -13.10 -21.15 -2.43
CA ASP A 56 -14.54 -21.00 -2.68
C ASP A 56 -14.95 -19.54 -2.94
N GLU A 57 -14.39 -18.57 -2.20
CA GLU A 57 -14.68 -17.14 -2.38
C GLU A 57 -14.33 -16.65 -3.80
N ALA A 58 -13.19 -17.11 -4.34
CA ALA A 58 -12.77 -16.77 -5.68
C ALA A 58 -13.61 -17.49 -6.75
N LEU A 59 -14.07 -18.71 -6.46
CA LEU A 59 -14.94 -19.49 -7.33
C LEU A 59 -16.33 -18.85 -7.46
N ASP A 60 -16.88 -18.32 -6.37
CA ASP A 60 -18.13 -17.55 -6.38
C ASP A 60 -18.00 -16.29 -7.25
N VAL A 61 -16.88 -15.58 -7.15
CA VAL A 61 -16.59 -14.43 -8.01
C VAL A 61 -16.46 -14.84 -9.48
N PHE A 62 -15.74 -15.93 -9.76
CA PHE A 62 -15.60 -16.46 -11.11
C PHE A 62 -16.95 -16.81 -11.75
N ASN A 63 -17.85 -17.41 -10.99
CA ASN A 63 -19.20 -17.75 -11.46
C ASN A 63 -20.05 -16.52 -11.82
N ASN A 64 -19.71 -15.35 -11.25
CA ASN A 64 -20.37 -14.08 -11.54
C ASN A 64 -19.70 -13.31 -12.70
N PHE A 65 -18.57 -13.77 -13.23
CA PHE A 65 -17.92 -13.10 -14.35
C PHE A 65 -18.73 -13.23 -15.64
N VAL A 66 -18.86 -12.09 -16.33
CA VAL A 66 -19.45 -12.04 -17.66
C VAL A 66 -18.32 -12.08 -18.69
N PHE A 67 -18.33 -13.13 -19.52
CA PHE A 67 -17.41 -13.31 -20.64
C PHE A 67 -18.14 -12.89 -21.93
N SER A 68 -17.52 -11.99 -22.69
CA SER A 68 -17.99 -11.61 -24.02
C SER A 68 -17.72 -12.72 -25.04
N GLY A 69 -18.36 -12.69 -26.21
CA GLY A 69 -18.34 -13.80 -27.17
C GLY A 69 -16.96 -14.20 -27.72
N GLU A 70 -15.97 -13.32 -27.61
CA GLU A 70 -14.56 -13.61 -27.99
C GLU A 70 -13.70 -14.07 -26.80
N GLU A 71 -14.16 -13.86 -25.56
CA GLU A 71 -13.44 -14.24 -24.35
C GLU A 71 -13.71 -15.70 -23.99
N ASN A 72 -12.65 -16.47 -23.76
CA ASN A 72 -12.77 -17.87 -23.37
C ASN A 72 -12.57 -18.03 -21.86
N LYS A 73 -13.58 -18.55 -21.17
CA LYS A 73 -13.53 -18.90 -19.74
C LYS A 73 -12.51 -19.98 -19.38
N GLU A 74 -12.02 -20.72 -20.37
CA GLU A 74 -10.97 -21.74 -20.20
C GLU A 74 -9.57 -21.17 -20.44
N ASP A 75 -9.46 -20.00 -21.06
CA ASP A 75 -8.17 -19.34 -21.27
C ASP A 75 -7.67 -18.70 -19.97
N PHE A 76 -6.48 -19.12 -19.54
CA PHE A 76 -5.90 -18.69 -18.28
C PHE A 76 -5.63 -17.19 -18.25
N ASN A 77 -5.15 -16.61 -19.37
CA ASN A 77 -4.83 -15.19 -19.42
C ASN A 77 -6.09 -14.33 -19.31
N THR A 78 -7.15 -14.71 -20.01
CA THR A 78 -8.47 -14.06 -19.92
C THR A 78 -9.01 -14.08 -18.49
N VAL A 79 -8.95 -15.23 -17.82
CA VAL A 79 -9.44 -15.36 -16.43
C VAL A 79 -8.61 -14.54 -15.45
N ILE A 80 -7.27 -14.55 -15.58
CA ILE A 80 -6.39 -13.71 -14.76
C ILE A 80 -6.69 -12.22 -14.93
N ALA A 81 -6.94 -11.77 -16.17
CA ALA A 81 -7.27 -10.36 -16.43
C ALA A 81 -8.58 -9.96 -15.74
N LYS A 82 -9.65 -10.77 -15.83
CA LYS A 82 -10.93 -10.50 -15.14
C LYS A 82 -10.76 -10.42 -13.62
N PHE A 83 -9.97 -11.32 -13.03
CA PHE A 83 -9.68 -11.27 -11.60
C PHE A 83 -8.87 -10.03 -11.24
N GLU A 84 -7.91 -9.62 -12.08
CA GLU A 84 -7.13 -8.40 -11.88
C GLU A 84 -8.03 -7.17 -11.90
N ASP A 85 -8.92 -7.04 -12.89
CA ASP A 85 -9.90 -5.95 -12.98
C ASP A 85 -10.82 -5.93 -11.77
N TYR A 86 -11.41 -7.07 -11.41
CA TYR A 86 -12.28 -7.18 -10.24
C TYR A 86 -11.57 -6.75 -8.95
N CYS A 87 -10.33 -7.21 -8.74
CA CYS A 87 -9.57 -6.88 -7.54
C CYS A 87 -9.09 -5.42 -7.52
N LEU A 88 -8.84 -4.83 -8.69
CA LEU A 88 -8.52 -3.40 -8.83
C LEU A 88 -9.74 -2.52 -8.55
N GLU A 89 -10.94 -2.90 -9.00
CA GLU A 89 -12.19 -2.19 -8.68
C GLU A 89 -12.47 -2.16 -7.16
N GLN A 90 -12.12 -3.23 -6.45
CA GLN A 90 -12.22 -3.29 -4.99
C GLN A 90 -11.13 -2.46 -4.26
N GLN A 91 -10.10 -1.99 -4.98
CA GLN A 91 -9.03 -1.20 -4.38
C GLN A 91 -9.47 0.27 -4.21
N ASN A 92 -9.68 0.70 -2.97
CA ASN A 92 -10.01 2.09 -2.68
C ASN A 92 -8.74 2.97 -2.66
N GLU A 93 -8.43 3.61 -3.79
CA GLU A 93 -7.27 4.51 -3.90
C GLU A 93 -7.26 5.64 -2.86
N VAL A 94 -8.44 6.18 -2.51
CA VAL A 94 -8.56 7.28 -1.54
C VAL A 94 -8.14 6.81 -0.15
N HIS A 95 -8.55 5.60 0.21
CA HIS A 95 -8.15 4.96 1.46
C HIS A 95 -6.65 4.72 1.50
N GLU A 96 -6.06 4.14 0.44
CA GLU A 96 -4.61 3.87 0.38
C GLU A 96 -3.79 5.17 0.49
N ARG A 97 -4.21 6.24 -0.21
CA ARG A 97 -3.57 7.56 -0.12
C ARG A 97 -3.70 8.17 1.27
N TYR A 98 -4.83 7.98 1.94
CA TYR A 98 -5.02 8.44 3.32
C TYR A 98 -4.07 7.70 4.27
N VAL A 99 -4.00 6.37 4.19
CA VAL A 99 -3.09 5.55 4.99
C VAL A 99 -1.64 5.99 4.77
N PHE A 100 -1.21 6.12 3.52
CA PHE A 100 0.13 6.61 3.17
C PHE A 100 0.43 8.00 3.78
N ARG A 101 -0.50 8.95 3.64
CA ARG A 101 -0.33 10.33 4.17
C ARG A 101 -0.35 10.40 5.69
N SER A 102 -1.04 9.46 6.35
CA SER A 102 -1.15 9.35 7.81
C SER A 102 0.05 8.65 8.45
N ARG A 103 0.89 7.97 7.65
CA ARG A 103 2.03 7.22 8.17
C ARG A 103 3.13 8.15 8.68
N SER A 104 3.45 8.02 9.97
CA SER A 104 4.57 8.70 10.62
C SER A 104 5.57 7.68 11.17
N GLN A 105 6.86 8.02 11.20
CA GLN A 105 7.90 7.16 11.79
C GLN A 105 7.62 6.96 13.28
N GLY A 106 7.69 5.72 13.76
CA GLY A 106 7.57 5.42 15.19
C GLY A 106 8.80 5.85 15.99
N GLU A 107 8.65 6.11 17.29
CA GLU A 107 9.73 6.62 18.16
C GLU A 107 10.97 5.69 18.20
N ALA A 108 10.77 4.39 18.03
CA ALA A 108 11.82 3.38 18.02
C ALA A 108 12.00 2.69 16.65
N GLU A 109 11.42 3.24 15.58
CA GLU A 109 11.50 2.65 14.24
C GLU A 109 12.75 3.18 13.48
N PRO A 110 13.68 2.31 13.07
CA PRO A 110 14.78 2.69 12.20
C PRO A 110 14.26 3.32 10.90
N PHE A 111 14.92 4.38 10.44
CA PHE A 111 14.54 5.10 9.22
C PHE A 111 14.44 4.18 7.99
N GLU A 112 15.37 3.23 7.84
CA GLU A 112 15.36 2.27 6.72
C GLU A 112 14.09 1.41 6.69
N LEU A 113 13.60 0.98 7.86
CA LEU A 113 12.36 0.21 7.95
C LEU A 113 11.16 1.10 7.60
N PHE A 114 11.13 2.31 8.12
CA PHE A 114 10.09 3.29 7.81
C PHE A 114 10.02 3.60 6.30
N LEU A 115 11.17 3.85 5.67
CA LEU A 115 11.28 4.14 4.24
C LEU A 115 10.85 2.94 3.38
N ARG A 116 11.24 1.73 3.77
CA ARG A 116 10.82 0.49 3.08
C ARG A 116 9.32 0.32 3.11
N GLU A 117 8.69 0.48 4.27
CA GLU A 117 7.23 0.34 4.39
C GLU A 117 6.50 1.48 3.65
N LEU A 118 7.01 2.72 3.68
CA LEU A 118 6.45 3.82 2.89
C LEU A 118 6.48 3.52 1.39
N ARG A 119 7.61 3.02 0.87
CA ARG A 119 7.73 2.63 -0.56
C ARG A 119 6.73 1.54 -0.93
N LYS A 120 6.54 0.56 -0.06
CA LYS A 120 5.54 -0.49 -0.24
C LYS A 120 4.11 0.08 -0.29
N GLN A 121 3.76 0.99 0.62
CA GLN A 121 2.45 1.65 0.63
C GLN A 121 2.23 2.52 -0.63
N ALA A 122 3.26 3.20 -1.12
CA ALA A 122 3.17 4.04 -2.31
C ALA A 122 2.75 3.27 -3.57
N GLN A 123 3.11 1.98 -3.70
CA GLN A 123 2.72 1.12 -4.82
C GLN A 123 1.20 0.92 -4.95
N HIS A 124 0.44 1.16 -3.86
CA HIS A 124 -1.01 0.99 -3.82
C HIS A 124 -1.79 2.29 -4.00
N CYS A 125 -1.10 3.43 -4.04
CA CYS A 125 -1.75 4.74 -4.12
C CYS A 125 -1.99 5.24 -5.56
N ASN A 126 -1.63 4.43 -6.55
CA ASN A 126 -1.68 4.76 -7.98
C ASN A 126 -1.10 6.16 -8.27
N PHE A 127 0.14 6.41 -7.82
CA PHE A 127 0.82 7.69 -8.05
C PHE A 127 1.35 7.87 -9.48
N GLY A 128 1.12 6.89 -10.36
CA GLY A 128 1.65 6.90 -11.73
C GLY A 128 3.17 7.09 -11.75
N THR A 129 3.64 8.02 -12.57
CA THR A 129 5.06 8.37 -12.72
C THR A 129 5.64 9.17 -11.55
N MET A 130 4.83 9.61 -10.58
CA MET A 130 5.28 10.44 -9.45
C MET A 130 5.88 9.64 -8.28
N ALA A 131 5.90 8.30 -8.36
CA ALA A 131 6.38 7.43 -7.29
C ALA A 131 7.88 7.65 -6.98
N ASP A 132 8.70 7.91 -8.00
CA ASP A 132 10.14 8.13 -7.85
C ASP A 132 10.46 9.52 -7.29
N ASP A 133 9.70 10.55 -7.66
CA ASP A 133 9.91 11.93 -7.21
C ASP A 133 9.50 12.15 -5.74
N MET A 134 8.53 11.39 -5.21
CA MET A 134 8.08 11.53 -3.82
C MET A 134 9.10 11.06 -2.78
N GLY A 135 10.05 10.20 -3.14
CA GLY A 135 11.15 9.82 -2.25
C GLY A 135 12.03 11.01 -1.84
N SER A 136 12.01 12.11 -2.62
CA SER A 136 12.75 13.34 -2.32
C SER A 136 11.99 14.28 -1.36
N GLN A 137 10.66 14.25 -1.34
CA GLN A 137 9.83 15.20 -0.59
C GLN A 137 9.67 14.80 0.89
N THR A 138 9.87 13.53 1.24
CA THR A 138 9.85 13.06 2.64
C THR A 138 10.97 13.65 3.50
N ASN A 139 12.08 14.08 2.88
CA ASN A 139 13.17 14.78 3.58
C ASN A 139 12.79 16.19 4.06
N ASN A 140 11.72 16.80 3.54
CA ASN A 140 11.41 18.20 3.80
C ASN A 140 10.26 18.41 4.83
N ARG A 141 9.73 17.33 5.42
CA ARG A 141 8.76 17.43 6.53
C ARG A 141 9.39 17.26 7.91
N GLN A 142 10.54 16.59 8.03
CA GLN A 142 11.30 16.54 9.28
C GLN A 142 11.92 17.90 9.65
N SER A 143 12.13 18.79 8.68
CA SER A 143 12.56 20.19 8.91
C SER A 143 11.42 21.13 9.33
N ASN A 144 10.16 20.71 9.24
CA ASN A 144 8.98 21.49 9.65
C ASN A 144 8.20 20.81 10.78
N ALA A 145 8.89 20.06 11.64
CA ALA A 145 8.40 19.88 13.01
C ALA A 145 8.23 21.29 13.60
N ARG A 146 6.98 21.71 13.85
CA ARG A 146 6.72 22.91 14.66
C ARG A 146 7.58 22.78 15.91
N PRO A 147 8.48 23.73 16.22
CA PRO A 147 9.12 23.73 17.52
C PRO A 147 7.99 23.68 18.54
N SER A 148 8.13 22.76 19.50
CA SER A 148 7.24 22.66 20.65
C SER A 148 6.89 24.06 21.11
N ALA A 149 5.59 24.37 21.17
CA ALA A 149 5.15 25.68 21.59
C ALA A 149 5.75 25.93 22.97
N THR A 150 6.78 26.78 23.04
CA THR A 150 7.26 27.29 24.31
C THR A 150 6.06 27.96 24.98
N PRO A 151 5.79 27.68 26.27
CA PRO A 151 4.65 28.29 26.93
C PRO A 151 4.85 29.81 26.88
N ARG A 152 3.95 30.52 26.20
CA ARG A 152 3.96 31.98 26.21
C ARG A 152 3.92 32.45 27.67
N PRO A 153 4.77 33.40 28.09
CA PRO A 153 4.74 33.89 29.45
C PRO A 153 3.34 34.46 29.73
N ARG A 154 2.69 33.93 30.76
CA ARG A 154 1.39 34.42 31.23
C ARG A 154 1.60 35.85 31.73
N CYS A 155 1.13 36.84 30.98
CA CYS A 155 1.05 38.22 31.45
C CYS A 155 0.10 38.24 32.66
N GLN A 156 0.63 38.37 33.87
CA GLN A 156 -0.20 38.62 35.05
C GLN A 156 -0.75 40.04 34.93
N ARG A 157 -2.07 40.16 34.74
CA ARG A 157 -2.76 41.45 34.77
C ARG A 157 -2.93 41.88 36.23
N ASN A 158 -2.42 43.07 36.57
CA ASN A 158 -2.88 43.77 37.77
C ASN A 158 -4.23 44.44 37.51
N LEU A 159 -4.95 44.77 38.60
CA LEU A 159 -6.34 45.25 38.63
C LEU A 159 -6.63 46.53 37.81
N SER A 160 -5.62 47.19 37.24
CA SER A 160 -5.74 48.38 36.40
C SER A 160 -5.55 48.15 34.89
N GLY A 161 -5.37 46.90 34.44
CA GLY A 161 -5.52 46.54 33.02
C GLY A 161 -4.42 46.98 32.04
N LEU A 162 -3.30 47.54 32.50
CA LEU A 162 -2.16 47.89 31.64
C LEU A 162 -1.04 46.83 31.74
N CYS A 163 -0.61 46.28 30.60
CA CYS A 163 0.55 45.38 30.50
C CYS A 163 1.85 46.17 30.66
N GLN A 164 2.61 45.94 31.72
CA GLN A 164 4.00 46.41 31.81
C GLN A 164 4.92 45.50 31.00
N VAL A 165 5.61 46.07 30.01
CA VAL A 165 6.71 45.42 29.30
C VAL A 165 7.97 45.55 30.18
N PRO A 166 8.71 44.45 30.46
CA PRO A 166 9.98 44.57 31.17
C PRO A 166 11.02 45.22 30.24
N LEU A 167 11.67 46.29 30.72
CA LEU A 167 12.80 46.93 30.07
C LEU A 167 13.96 45.94 29.99
N THR A 168 14.15 45.27 28.85
CA THR A 168 15.37 44.51 28.58
C THR A 168 16.45 45.45 28.05
N SER A 169 17.61 45.36 28.68
CA SER A 169 18.82 46.17 28.52
C SER A 169 19.26 46.43 27.07
N VAL A 170 19.63 47.69 26.82
CA VAL A 170 20.38 48.16 25.65
C VAL A 170 21.79 47.51 25.64
N PRO A 171 22.27 46.90 24.54
CA PRO A 171 23.67 46.49 24.42
C PRO A 171 24.57 47.70 24.10
N PRO A 172 25.78 47.80 24.67
CA PRO A 172 26.67 48.94 24.46
C PRO A 172 27.32 48.92 23.08
N SER A 173 27.51 50.13 22.57
CA SER A 173 28.12 50.56 21.32
C SER A 173 29.50 49.97 21.01
N LEU A 174 29.71 49.67 19.73
CA LEU A 174 31.00 49.44 19.08
C LEU A 174 31.89 50.69 19.21
N VAL A 175 33.11 50.47 19.73
CA VAL A 175 34.32 51.28 19.47
C VAL A 175 35.22 50.44 18.58
#